data_AF-A0A3B8MP89-F1
#
_entry.id   AF-A0A3B8MP89-F1
#
_cell.length_a   1.000
_cell.length_b   1.000
_cell.length_c   1.000
_cell.angle_alpha   90.00
_cell.angle_beta   90.00
_cell.angle_gamma   90.00
#
_symmetry.space_group_name_H-M   'P 1'
#
loop_
_entity.id
_entity.type
_entity.pdbx_description
1 polymer ?
#
loop_
_entity_poly.entity_id
_entity_poly.type
_entity_poly.pdbx_seq_one_letter_code
_entity_poly.pdbx_strand_id
1 'polypeptide(L)'
;MGDESPLLNIVKDPLGVKFQVTNLSFSTCIATMATLSFSQMIRSGKTSLSGARFAQENLNVSANNTANLDTDSLAAQRASAIESRGGGVTTIIDTPPHPNGQQSLAEALPRAQNNISLAQETVNRIAAVRTFEANASVIRTQDQLSQSLLDLTA
;
A
#
# COMPACT_ATOMS: atom_id res chain seq x y z
N MET A 1 -3.68 -32.82 58.23
CA MET A 1 -2.73 -32.96 57.11
C MET A 1 -3.47 -32.57 55.84
N GLY A 2 -3.18 -31.53 55.09
CA GLY A 2 -2.30 -30.36 55.18
C GLY A 2 -2.94 -29.36 54.20
N ASP A 3 -3.11 -28.10 54.57
CA ASP A 3 -2.05 -27.08 54.47
C ASP A 3 -1.85 -26.67 52.99
N GLU A 4 -2.53 -25.55 52.69
CA GLU A 4 -2.08 -24.37 51.92
C GLU A 4 -1.99 -24.39 50.39
N SER A 5 -2.92 -23.62 49.81
CA SER A 5 -2.77 -22.61 48.75
C SER A 5 -1.48 -22.61 47.92
N PRO A 6 -1.60 -22.64 46.57
CA PRO A 6 -0.66 -21.93 45.71
C PRO A 6 -1.26 -20.58 45.28
N LEU A 7 -0.89 -19.57 46.06
CA LEU A 7 -0.57 -18.19 45.70
C LEU A 7 -1.11 -17.67 44.34
N LEU A 8 -2.05 -16.73 44.44
CA LEU A 8 -2.29 -15.70 43.45
C LEU A 8 -0.98 -14.94 43.20
N ASN A 9 -0.21 -15.34 42.19
CA ASN A 9 1.00 -14.63 41.83
C ASN A 9 0.60 -13.36 41.04
N ILE A 10 0.39 -12.26 41.76
CA ILE A 10 0.31 -10.92 41.18
C ILE A 10 1.73 -10.53 40.74
N VAL A 11 2.14 -11.06 39.60
CA VAL A 11 3.24 -10.47 38.82
C VAL A 11 2.66 -9.26 38.12
N LYS A 12 2.99 -8.09 38.68
CA LYS A 12 2.75 -6.76 38.12
C LYS A 12 3.97 -6.40 37.27
N ASP A 13 3.97 -6.82 36.02
CA ASP A 13 4.93 -6.37 35.01
C ASP A 13 4.24 -5.35 34.08
N PRO A 14 4.83 -4.17 33.85
CA PRO A 14 4.18 -3.08 33.13
C PRO A 14 4.20 -3.21 31.59
N LEU A 15 4.77 -4.27 31.03
CA LEU A 15 4.97 -4.43 29.58
C LEU A 15 4.96 -5.92 29.18
N GLY A 16 3.80 -6.57 29.24
CA GLY A 16 3.71 -7.99 28.87
C GLY A 16 2.28 -8.42 28.60
N VAL A 17 1.97 -8.65 27.32
CA VAL A 17 0.68 -9.16 26.85
C VAL A 17 0.42 -10.52 27.50
N LYS A 18 -0.46 -10.56 28.49
CA LYS A 18 -1.00 -11.81 29.04
C LYS A 18 -2.00 -12.37 28.02
N PHE A 19 -1.61 -13.42 27.29
CA PHE A 19 -2.58 -14.35 26.73
C PHE A 19 -3.23 -15.09 27.90
N GLN A 20 -4.36 -14.57 28.40
CA GLN A 20 -5.25 -15.37 29.22
C GLN A 20 -5.77 -16.50 28.33
N VAL A 21 -5.45 -17.75 28.68
CA VAL A 21 -6.18 -18.91 28.19
C VAL A 21 -7.53 -18.88 28.90
N THR A 22 -8.44 -18.05 28.40
CA THR A 22 -9.85 -18.16 28.69
C THR A 22 -10.30 -19.51 28.14
N ASN A 23 -10.99 -20.29 28.97
CA ASN A 23 -11.72 -21.50 28.57
C ASN A 23 -12.80 -21.11 27.55
N LEU A 24 -12.39 -20.83 26.31
CA LEU A 24 -13.28 -20.65 25.19
C LEU A 24 -13.60 -22.05 24.68
N SER A 25 -14.88 -22.41 24.78
CA SER A 25 -15.46 -23.56 24.10
C SER A 25 -14.93 -23.64 22.66
N PHE A 26 -14.71 -24.86 22.16
CA PHE A 26 -14.20 -25.14 20.81
C PHE A 26 -14.96 -24.36 19.71
N SER A 27 -16.25 -24.11 19.95
CA SER A 27 -17.13 -23.30 19.09
C SER A 27 -16.72 -21.82 19.03
N THR A 28 -16.32 -21.22 20.15
CA THR A 28 -15.90 -19.82 20.22
C THR A 28 -14.57 -19.60 19.51
N CYS A 29 -13.63 -20.57 19.57
CA CYS A 29 -12.36 -20.52 18.84
C CYS A 29 -12.52 -20.56 17.32
N ILE A 30 -13.43 -21.39 16.80
CA ILE A 30 -13.72 -21.45 15.36
C ILE A 30 -14.31 -20.11 14.88
N ALA A 31 -15.22 -19.51 15.67
CA ALA A 31 -15.80 -18.21 15.36
C ALA A 31 -14.78 -17.05 15.39
N THR A 32 -13.85 -17.03 16.37
CA THR A 32 -12.77 -16.02 16.37
C THR A 32 -11.77 -16.23 15.24
N MET A 33 -11.43 -17.47 14.89
CA MET A 33 -10.52 -17.74 13.77
C MET A 33 -11.12 -17.34 12.41
N ALA A 34 -12.41 -17.61 12.18
CA ALA A 34 -13.11 -17.20 10.96
C ALA A 34 -13.19 -15.67 10.81
N THR A 35 -13.50 -14.96 11.91
CA THR A 35 -13.58 -13.48 11.90
C THR A 35 -12.21 -12.81 11.74
N LEU A 36 -11.15 -13.40 12.30
CA LEU A 36 -9.77 -12.94 12.07
C LEU A 36 -9.35 -13.13 10.61
N SER A 37 -9.58 -14.31 10.03
CA SER A 37 -9.21 -14.61 8.64
C SER A 37 -9.91 -13.68 7.63
N PHE A 38 -11.21 -13.44 7.82
CA PHE A 38 -11.98 -12.51 6.97
C PHE A 38 -11.50 -11.05 7.10
N SER A 39 -11.17 -10.62 8.32
CA SER A 39 -10.62 -9.27 8.56
C SER A 39 -9.22 -9.08 7.97
N GLN A 40 -8.41 -10.13 7.89
CA GLN A 40 -7.12 -10.12 7.20
C GLN A 40 -7.30 -10.07 5.69
N MET A 41 -8.26 -10.82 5.14
CA MET A 41 -8.57 -10.82 3.70
C MET A 41 -9.02 -9.45 3.21
N ILE A 42 -9.93 -8.79 3.94
CA ILE A 42 -10.39 -7.43 3.62
C ILE A 42 -9.23 -6.42 3.65
N ARG A 43 -8.28 -6.57 4.57
CA ARG A 43 -7.09 -5.71 4.65
C ARG A 43 -6.19 -5.89 3.43
N SER A 44 -5.89 -7.12 3.03
CA SER A 44 -5.09 -7.41 1.84
C SER A 44 -5.74 -6.90 0.55
N GLY A 45 -7.07 -6.91 0.44
CA GLY A 45 -7.78 -6.33 -0.70
C GLY A 45 -7.67 -4.80 -0.75
N LYS A 46 -7.79 -4.14 0.41
CA LYS A 46 -7.62 -2.69 0.53
C LYS A 46 -6.21 -2.23 0.18
N THR A 47 -5.18 -2.95 0.61
CA THR A 47 -3.78 -2.62 0.27
C THR A 47 -3.53 -2.77 -1.23
N SER A 48 -3.98 -3.89 -1.82
CA SER A 48 -3.85 -4.14 -3.25
C SER A 48 -4.60 -3.11 -4.10
N LEU A 49 -5.81 -2.73 -3.69
CA LEU A 49 -6.59 -1.68 -4.34
C LEU A 49 -5.88 -0.31 -4.26
N SER A 50 -5.30 0.03 -3.11
CA SER A 50 -4.55 1.28 -2.96
C SER A 50 -3.28 1.30 -3.82
N GLY A 51 -2.57 0.18 -3.92
CA GLY A 51 -1.40 0.04 -4.79
C GLY A 51 -1.75 0.11 -6.28
N ALA A 52 -2.89 -0.47 -6.68
CA ALA A 52 -3.40 -0.36 -8.05
C ALA A 52 -3.78 1.09 -8.41
N ARG A 53 -4.41 1.82 -7.48
CA ARG A 53 -4.72 3.25 -7.64
C ARG A 53 -3.46 4.10 -7.77
N PHE A 54 -2.45 3.83 -6.95
CA PHE A 54 -1.15 4.49 -7.08
C PHE A 54 -0.51 4.24 -8.46
N ALA A 55 -0.53 2.99 -8.93
CA ALA A 55 -0.01 2.66 -10.26
C ALA A 55 -0.77 3.41 -11.37
N GLN A 56 -2.09 3.55 -11.25
CA GLN A 56 -2.91 4.32 -12.18
C GLN A 56 -2.56 5.82 -12.16
N GLU A 57 -2.36 6.40 -10.98
CA GLU A 57 -1.93 7.81 -10.87
C GLU A 57 -0.53 8.02 -11.46
N ASN A 58 0.38 7.07 -11.24
CA ASN A 58 1.72 7.13 -11.83
C ASN A 58 1.68 7.05 -13.38
N LEU A 59 0.73 6.30 -13.95
CA LEU A 59 0.47 6.31 -15.40
C LEU A 59 -0.09 7.66 -15.88
N ASN A 60 -1.00 8.26 -15.11
CA ASN A 60 -1.59 9.56 -15.42
C ASN A 60 -0.51 10.67 -15.43
N VAL A 61 0.31 10.72 -14.38
CA VAL A 61 1.46 11.63 -14.28
C VAL A 61 2.43 11.42 -15.44
N SER A 62 2.76 10.16 -15.77
CA SER A 62 3.67 9.87 -16.88
C SER A 62 3.09 10.24 -18.25
N ALA A 63 1.78 10.06 -18.44
CA ALA A 63 1.07 10.50 -19.64
C ALA A 63 1.08 12.03 -19.76
N ASN A 64 0.83 12.75 -18.66
CA ASN A 64 0.90 14.21 -18.63
C ASN A 64 2.32 14.71 -18.98
N ASN A 65 3.35 14.13 -18.35
CA ASN A 65 4.75 14.45 -18.66
C ASN A 65 5.08 14.15 -20.13
N THR A 66 4.67 13.00 -20.66
CA THR A 66 4.91 12.64 -22.07
C THR A 66 4.19 13.59 -23.03
N ALA A 67 2.96 14.01 -22.71
CA ALA A 67 2.20 14.94 -23.54
C ALA A 67 2.83 16.34 -23.58
N ASN A 68 3.43 16.76 -22.47
CA ASN A 68 4.04 18.08 -22.32
C ASN A 68 5.57 18.06 -22.48
N LEU A 69 6.13 17.01 -23.08
CA LEU A 69 7.59 16.83 -23.20
C LEU A 69 8.24 17.97 -24.00
N ASP A 70 7.52 18.52 -24.98
CA ASP A 70 7.97 19.57 -25.89
C ASP A 70 7.53 20.99 -25.44
N THR A 71 6.87 21.10 -24.28
CA THR A 71 6.38 22.39 -23.75
C THR A 71 7.44 23.06 -22.89
N ASP A 72 8.12 24.09 -23.40
CA ASP A 72 9.17 24.81 -22.66
C ASP A 72 8.77 25.18 -21.21
N SER A 73 9.73 25.14 -20.28
CA SER A 73 9.59 25.50 -18.85
C SER A 73 8.71 24.63 -17.97
N LEU A 74 8.33 23.43 -18.41
CA LEU A 74 7.57 22.50 -17.56
C LEU A 74 8.49 21.61 -16.72
N ALA A 75 8.21 21.57 -15.42
CA ALA A 75 8.83 20.64 -14.49
C ALA A 75 8.06 19.31 -14.46
N ALA A 76 8.78 18.19 -14.57
CA ALA A 76 8.25 16.84 -14.51
C ALA A 76 7.55 16.60 -13.17
N GLN A 77 6.38 15.98 -13.22
CA GLN A 77 5.67 15.51 -12.03
C GLN A 77 6.04 14.05 -11.71
N ARG A 78 5.96 13.67 -10.43
CA ARG A 78 6.21 12.32 -9.94
C ARG A 78 5.16 11.92 -8.92
N ALA A 79 4.62 10.71 -9.06
CA ALA A 79 3.76 10.12 -8.04
C ALA A 79 4.64 9.43 -6.97
N SER A 80 4.49 9.85 -5.72
CA SER A 80 5.11 9.25 -4.54
C SER A 80 4.07 8.48 -3.73
N ALA A 81 4.43 7.28 -3.28
CA ALA A 81 3.58 6.43 -2.45
C ALA A 81 3.95 6.64 -0.97
N ILE A 82 2.99 7.10 -0.17
CA ILE A 82 3.16 7.25 1.27
C ILE A 82 2.30 6.22 1.98
N GLU A 83 2.91 5.49 2.92
CA GLU A 83 2.22 4.48 3.71
C GLU A 83 1.15 5.11 4.60
N SER A 84 -0.04 4.51 4.60
CA SER A 84 -1.13 4.91 5.49
C SER A 84 -1.16 4.03 6.74
N ARG A 85 -1.46 4.63 7.90
CA ARG A 85 -1.48 3.95 9.22
C ARG A 85 -2.43 2.75 9.28
N GLY A 86 -3.38 2.64 8.35
CA GLY A 86 -4.33 1.52 8.21
C GLY A 86 -3.92 0.43 7.20
N GLY A 87 -2.71 0.51 6.64
CA GLY A 87 -2.24 -0.32 5.54
C GLY A 87 -2.55 0.29 4.17
N GLY A 88 -1.72 -0.04 3.18
CA GLY A 88 -1.84 0.49 1.82
C GLY A 88 -1.12 1.83 1.64
N VAL A 89 -1.30 2.43 0.48
CA VAL A 89 -0.57 3.64 0.05
C VAL A 89 -1.52 4.77 -0.32
N THR A 90 -1.17 5.98 0.10
CA THR A 90 -1.75 7.23 -0.38
C THR A 90 -0.79 7.81 -1.41
N THR A 91 -1.33 8.31 -2.53
CA THR A 91 -0.50 8.94 -3.56
C THR A 91 -0.38 10.43 -3.28
N ILE A 92 0.84 10.94 -3.34
CA ILE A 92 1.12 12.38 -3.40
C ILE A 92 1.84 12.65 -4.72
N ILE A 93 1.48 13.74 -5.38
CA ILE A 93 2.13 14.17 -6.61
C ILE A 93 3.10 15.27 -6.24
N ASP A 94 4.39 14.99 -6.40
CA ASP A 94 5.48 15.92 -6.14
C ASP A 94 6.11 16.36 -7.46
N THR A 95 6.64 17.58 -7.49
CA THR A 95 7.44 18.08 -8.62
C THR A 95 8.91 18.08 -8.16
N PRO A 96 9.71 17.05 -8.50
CA PRO A 96 11.12 17.03 -8.13
C PRO A 96 11.86 18.24 -8.73
N PRO A 97 12.76 18.87 -7.97
CA PRO A 97 13.57 19.97 -8.48
C PRO A 97 14.45 19.50 -9.65
N HIS A 98 14.75 20.42 -10.57
CA HIS A 98 15.65 20.14 -11.70
C HIS A 98 16.98 19.57 -11.19
N PRO A 99 17.48 18.47 -11.76
CA PRO A 99 18.75 17.91 -11.34
C PRO A 99 19.87 18.93 -11.66
N ASN A 100 20.72 19.20 -10.66
CA ASN A 100 22.06 19.80 -10.82
C ASN A 100 22.12 21.34 -11.04
N GLY A 101 21.44 22.16 -10.23
CA GLY A 101 21.67 23.61 -10.23
C GLY A 101 21.24 24.34 -11.51
N GLN A 102 20.57 23.62 -12.43
CA GLN A 102 19.97 24.18 -13.64
C GLN A 102 18.76 25.06 -13.36
N GLN A 103 18.33 25.21 -12.10
CA GLN A 103 17.34 26.21 -11.70
C GLN A 103 17.79 27.62 -12.13
N SER A 104 19.08 27.95 -11.98
CA SER A 104 19.59 29.27 -12.40
C SER A 104 19.67 29.42 -13.93
N LEU A 105 19.86 28.34 -14.70
CA LEU A 105 19.82 28.37 -16.17
C LEU A 105 18.39 28.35 -16.72
N ALA A 106 17.48 27.63 -16.06
CA ALA A 106 16.04 27.68 -16.34
C ALA A 106 15.48 29.09 -16.09
N GLU A 107 15.98 29.78 -15.07
CA GLU A 107 15.56 31.14 -14.74
C GLU A 107 16.28 32.21 -15.59
N ALA A 108 17.49 31.92 -16.10
CA ALA A 108 18.25 32.84 -16.96
C ALA A 108 17.95 32.72 -18.47
N LEU A 109 17.37 31.61 -18.93
CA LEU A 109 17.01 31.41 -20.34
C LEU A 109 15.48 31.43 -20.49
N PRO A 110 14.91 32.26 -21.38
CA PRO A 110 13.46 32.29 -21.65
C PRO A 110 12.90 31.02 -22.33
N ARG A 111 13.70 29.94 -22.40
CA ARG A 111 13.33 28.58 -22.79
C ARG A 111 13.98 27.59 -21.82
N ALA A 112 13.55 27.65 -20.56
CA ALA A 112 13.96 26.70 -19.54
C ALA A 112 13.80 25.26 -20.07
N GLN A 113 14.89 24.52 -20.12
CA GLN A 113 14.88 23.12 -20.57
C GLN A 113 13.96 22.30 -19.66
N ASN A 114 13.02 21.58 -20.26
CA ASN A 114 12.22 20.60 -19.55
C ASN A 114 13.13 19.51 -18.98
N ASN A 115 12.88 19.10 -17.74
CA ASN A 115 13.55 17.96 -17.11
C ASN A 115 12.81 16.63 -17.38
N ILE A 116 11.94 16.58 -18.39
CA ILE A 116 11.17 15.40 -18.78
C ILE A 116 11.97 14.59 -19.81
N SER A 117 12.17 13.30 -19.55
CA SER A 117 12.83 12.38 -20.48
C SER A 117 11.87 11.27 -20.88
N LEU A 118 11.58 11.13 -22.18
CA LEU A 118 10.69 10.09 -22.70
C LEU A 118 11.17 8.67 -22.33
N ALA A 119 12.48 8.45 -22.30
CA ALA A 119 13.04 7.16 -21.87
C ALA A 119 12.70 6.85 -20.42
N GLN A 120 12.83 7.84 -19.52
CA GLN A 120 12.46 7.70 -18.12
C GLN A 120 10.94 7.52 -17.94
N GLU A 121 10.12 8.29 -18.67
CA GLU A 121 8.66 8.13 -18.63
C GLU A 121 8.21 6.75 -19.13
N THR A 122 8.87 6.20 -20.14
CA THR A 122 8.56 4.86 -20.64
C THR A 122 8.89 3.78 -19.61
N VAL A 123 10.03 3.87 -18.92
CA VAL A 123 10.37 2.95 -17.84
C VAL A 123 9.40 3.08 -16.66
N ASN A 124 9.05 4.31 -16.28
CA ASN A 124 8.05 4.57 -15.24
C ASN A 124 6.69 3.96 -15.60
N ARG A 125 6.25 4.11 -16.86
CA ARG A 125 5.02 3.50 -17.38
C ARG A 125 5.07 1.98 -17.29
N ILE A 126 6.17 1.35 -17.72
CA ILE A 126 6.34 -0.11 -17.65
C ILE A 126 6.28 -0.57 -16.20
N ALA A 127 7.01 0.08 -15.30
CA ALA A 127 7.00 -0.25 -13.87
C ALA A 127 5.58 -0.13 -13.30
N ALA A 128 4.87 0.96 -13.61
CA ALA A 128 3.49 1.17 -13.16
C ALA A 128 2.52 0.09 -13.67
N VAL A 129 2.60 -0.30 -14.95
CA VAL A 129 1.79 -1.41 -15.49
C VAL A 129 2.06 -2.71 -14.73
N ARG A 130 3.33 -3.04 -14.48
CA ARG A 130 3.69 -4.25 -13.72
C ARG A 130 3.16 -4.22 -12.29
N THR A 131 3.23 -3.08 -11.62
CA THR A 131 2.64 -2.91 -10.28
C THR A 131 1.13 -3.05 -10.29
N PHE A 132 0.45 -2.52 -11.31
CA PHE A 132 -1.00 -2.70 -11.48
C PHE A 132 -1.36 -4.17 -11.70
N GLU A 133 -0.65 -4.87 -12.57
CA GLU A 133 -0.84 -6.30 -12.83
C GLU A 133 -0.68 -7.15 -11.57
N ALA A 134 0.39 -6.92 -10.79
CA ALA A 134 0.65 -7.64 -9.54
C ALA A 134 -0.45 -7.43 -8.49
N ASN A 135 -0.99 -6.20 -8.40
CA ASN A 135 -2.12 -5.93 -7.51
C ASN A 135 -3.40 -6.57 -8.03
N ALA A 136 -3.66 -6.50 -9.34
CA ALA A 136 -4.84 -7.12 -9.93
C ALA A 136 -4.86 -8.65 -9.76
N SER A 137 -3.72 -9.34 -9.73
CA SER A 137 -3.69 -10.78 -9.42
C SER A 137 -4.09 -11.07 -7.98
N VAL A 138 -3.67 -10.25 -7.00
CA VAL A 138 -4.05 -10.43 -5.59
C VAL A 138 -5.57 -10.29 -5.40
N ILE A 139 -6.18 -9.30 -6.05
CA ILE A 139 -7.64 -9.10 -6.03
C ILE A 139 -8.36 -10.30 -6.65
N ARG A 140 -7.87 -10.82 -7.79
CA ARG A 140 -8.46 -12.02 -8.42
C ARG A 140 -8.38 -13.24 -7.52
N THR A 141 -7.26 -13.47 -6.85
CA THR A 141 -7.13 -14.58 -5.90
C THR A 141 -8.13 -14.43 -4.75
N GLN A 142 -8.36 -13.22 -4.24
CA GLN A 142 -9.35 -13.00 -3.19
C GLN A 142 -10.78 -13.25 -3.66
N ASP A 143 -11.11 -12.87 -4.89
CA ASP A 143 -12.41 -13.14 -5.50
C ASP A 143 -12.65 -14.65 -5.64
N GLN A 144 -11.66 -15.38 -6.15
CA GLN A 144 -11.70 -16.84 -6.24
C GLN A 144 -11.88 -17.52 -4.87
N LEU A 145 -11.14 -17.07 -3.85
CA LEU A 145 -11.29 -17.58 -2.49
C LEU A 145 -12.68 -17.28 -1.92
N SER A 146 -13.22 -16.10 -2.17
CA SER A 146 -14.57 -15.72 -1.74
C SER A 146 -15.62 -16.59 -2.43
N GLN A 147 -15.44 -16.88 -3.72
CA GLN A 147 -16.31 -17.77 -4.47
C GLN A 147 -16.28 -19.20 -3.92
N SER A 148 -15.10 -19.76 -3.62
CA SER A 148 -14.99 -21.09 -3.01
C SER A 148 -15.62 -21.15 -1.61
N LEU A 149 -15.54 -20.07 -0.83
CA LEU A 149 -16.21 -20.00 0.46
C LEU A 149 -17.73 -19.96 0.32
N LEU A 150 -18.26 -19.20 -0.63
CA LEU A 150 -19.70 -19.15 -0.90
C LEU A 150 -20.23 -20.51 -1.35
N ASP A 151 -19.51 -21.20 -2.23
CA ASP A 151 -19.86 -22.52 -2.75
C ASP A 151 -19.90 -23.61 -1.67
N LEU A 152 -19.03 -23.52 -0.66
CA LEU A 152 -19.05 -24.45 0.49
C LEU A 152 -20.26 -24.22 1.43
N THR A 153 -20.76 -22.99 1.49
CA THR A 153 -21.87 -22.61 2.38
C THR A 153 -23.25 -22.64 1.72
N ALA A 154 -23.30 -22.84 0.39
CA ALA A 154 -24.53 -22.98 -0.41
C ALA A 154 -25.06 -24.42 -0.35
#